data_AF-B1WPW3-F1
#
_entry.id   AF-B1WPW3-F1
#
_cell.length_a   1.000
_cell.length_b   1.000
_cell.length_c   1.000
_cell.angle_alpha   90.00
_cell.angle_beta   90.00
_cell.angle_gamma   90.00
#
_symmetry.space_group_name_H-M   'P 1'
#
loop_
_entity.id
_entity.type
_entity.pdbx_description
1 polymer ?
#
loop_
_entity_poly.entity_id
_entity_poly.type
_entity_poly.pdbx_seq_one_letter_code
_entity_poly.pdbx_strand_id
1 'polypeptide(L)' 'MASNVLGPQSLQLLLSILLPRGCRLSVVSDNTYRINCPDYEIAHIVWENRMNCIYPLLSPGEVLEVVASDYYARSYPKPS' A
#
# COMPACT_ATOMS: atom_id res chain seq x y z
N MET A 1 -0.24 24.13 -8.73
CA MET A 1 -0.54 22.69 -8.89
C MET A 1 -1.07 22.22 -7.56
N ALA A 2 -2.33 21.79 -7.49
CA ALA A 2 -2.93 21.33 -6.24
C ALA A 2 -2.34 19.95 -5.91
N SER A 3 -1.44 19.89 -4.94
CA SER A 3 -1.03 18.63 -4.35
C SER A 3 -2.24 18.06 -3.62
N ASN A 4 -2.92 17.08 -4.24
CA ASN A 4 -3.92 16.26 -3.56
C ASN A 4 -3.19 15.32 -2.60
N VAL A 5 -2.57 15.88 -1.57
CA VAL A 5 -2.04 15.10 -0.45
C VAL A 5 -3.26 14.60 0.31
N LEU A 6 -3.65 13.37 0.01
CA LEU A 6 -4.68 12.68 0.77
C LEU A 6 -4.13 12.52 2.18
N GLY A 7 -4.84 13.05 3.18
CA GLY A 7 -4.48 12.81 4.56
C GLY A 7 -4.46 11.29 4.85
N PRO A 8 -3.72 10.84 5.87
CA PRO A 8 -3.54 9.41 6.17
C PRO A 8 -4.86 8.63 6.26
N GLN A 9 -5.91 9.28 6.79
CA GLN A 9 -7.26 8.70 6.91
C GLN A 9 -7.96 8.51 5.55
N SER A 10 -7.79 9.46 4.62
CA SER A 10 -8.39 9.37 3.28
C SER A 10 -7.67 8.31 2.42
N LEU A 11 -6.36 8.21 2.55
CA LEU A 11 -5.57 7.17 1.89
C LEU A 11 -5.93 5.78 2.44
N GLN A 12 -6.06 5.64 3.75
CA GLN A 12 -6.48 4.40 4.38
C GLN A 12 -7.88 3.97 3.92
N LEU A 13 -8.81 4.91 3.78
CA LEU A 13 -10.16 4.65 3.27
C LEU A 13 -10.13 4.19 1.81
N LEU A 14 -9.43 4.91 0.93
CA LEU A 14 -9.31 4.56 -0.49
C LEU A 14 -8.67 3.18 -0.69
N LEU A 15 -7.58 2.92 0.01
CA LEU A 15 -6.92 1.62 -0.04
C LEU A 15 -7.83 0.50 0.50
N SER A 16 -8.61 0.75 1.55
CA SER A 16 -9.57 -0.26 2.04
C SER A 16 -10.62 -0.70 1.01
N ILE A 17 -10.94 0.16 0.03
CA ILE A 17 -11.87 -0.13 -1.07
C ILE A 17 -11.16 -0.89 -2.21
N LEU A 18 -9.89 -0.54 -2.49
CA LEU A 18 -9.12 -1.13 -3.58
C LEU A 18 -8.55 -2.51 -3.26
N LEU A 19 -8.36 -2.81 -1.97
CA LEU A 19 -7.70 -4.04 -1.55
C LEU A 19 -8.59 -5.27 -1.73
N PRO A 20 -8.01 -6.41 -2.17
CA PRO A 20 -8.72 -7.68 -2.21
C PRO A 20 -9.27 -8.09 -0.83
N ARG A 21 -10.31 -8.92 -0.86
CA ARG A 21 -10.97 -9.39 0.36
C ARG A 21 -9.96 -10.05 1.31
N GLY A 22 -10.01 -9.64 2.58
CA GLY A 22 -9.15 -10.19 3.62
C GLY A 22 -7.82 -9.44 3.80
N CYS A 23 -7.39 -8.63 2.83
CA CYS A 23 -6.23 -7.76 3.05
C CYS A 23 -6.59 -6.59 3.98
N ARG A 24 -5.62 -6.18 4.80
CA ARG A 24 -5.76 -5.08 5.77
C ARG A 24 -4.58 -4.13 5.67
N LEU A 25 -4.86 -2.84 5.61
CA LEU A 25 -3.85 -1.79 5.66
C LEU A 25 -3.51 -1.43 7.11
N SER A 26 -2.23 -1.24 7.38
CA SER A 26 -1.67 -0.73 8.64
C SER A 26 -0.58 0.28 8.34
N VAL A 27 -0.42 1.27 9.23
CA VAL A 27 0.71 2.22 9.18
C VAL A 27 1.73 1.72 10.20
N VAL A 28 2.94 1.38 9.75
CA VAL A 28 3.99 0.78 10.60
C VAL A 28 4.94 1.85 11.15
N SER A 29 5.15 2.91 10.38
CA SER A 29 5.90 4.12 10.74
C SER A 29 5.37 5.29 9.90
N ASP A 30 5.79 6.52 10.22
CA ASP A 30 5.26 7.76 9.61
C ASP A 30 5.22 7.75 8.07
N ASN A 31 6.10 6.98 7.41
CA ASN A 31 6.19 6.91 5.95
C ASN A 31 6.07 5.48 5.39
N THR A 32 5.64 4.48 6.18
CA THR A 32 5.53 3.09 5.69
C THR A 32 4.12 2.54 5.91
N TYR A 33 3.47 2.23 4.78
CA TYR A 33 2.20 1.54 4.74
C TYR A 33 2.43 0.06 4.51
N ARG A 34 1.78 -0.78 5.31
CA ARG A 34 1.83 -2.22 5.21
C ARG A 34 0.46 -2.80 4.93
N ILE A 35 0.37 -3.59 3.87
CA ILE A 35 -0.78 -4.40 3.54
C ILE A 35 -0.49 -5.82 4.01
N ASN A 36 -1.32 -6.32 4.93
CA ASN A 36 -1.28 -7.71 5.35
C ASN A 36 -2.39 -8.45 4.62
N CYS A 37 -2.05 -9.50 3.88
CA CYS A 37 -2.98 -10.34 3.13
C CYS A 37 -3.02 -11.76 3.69
N PRO A 38 -4.12 -12.50 3.47
CA PRO A 38 -4.34 -13.79 4.12
C PRO A 38 -3.45 -14.92 3.56
N ASP A 39 -3.01 -14.81 2.31
CA ASP A 39 -2.19 -15.81 1.63
C ASP A 39 -1.26 -15.17 0.58
N TYR A 40 -0.31 -15.98 0.10
CA TYR A 40 0.67 -15.60 -0.92
C TYR A 40 0.02 -15.13 -2.22
N GLU A 41 -1.01 -15.81 -2.71
CA GLU A 41 -1.59 -15.53 -4.03
C GLU A 41 -2.18 -14.12 -4.06
N ILE A 42 -2.95 -13.77 -3.03
CA ILE A 42 -3.54 -12.43 -2.91
C ILE A 42 -2.44 -11.38 -2.70
N ALA A 43 -1.45 -11.65 -1.84
CA ALA A 43 -0.34 -10.73 -1.61
C ALA A 43 0.46 -10.44 -2.89
N HIS A 44 0.71 -11.48 -3.69
CA HIS A 44 1.41 -11.35 -4.96
C HIS A 44 0.61 -10.51 -5.96
N ILE A 45 -0.71 -10.74 -6.08
CA ILE A 45 -1.59 -9.92 -6.93
C ILE A 45 -1.58 -8.44 -6.52
N VAL A 46 -1.66 -8.15 -5.22
CA VAL A 46 -1.57 -6.78 -4.70
C VAL A 46 -0.24 -6.15 -5.08
N TRP A 47 0.85 -6.91 -4.92
CA TRP A 47 2.19 -6.43 -5.26
C TRP A 47 2.32 -6.12 -6.75
N GLU A 48 1.89 -7.01 -7.64
CA GLU A 48 1.98 -6.80 -9.09
C GLU A 48 1.15 -5.59 -9.54
N ASN A 49 -0.03 -5.37 -8.95
CA ASN A 49 -0.90 -4.25 -9.30
C ASN A 49 -0.53 -2.91 -8.61
N ARG A 50 0.45 -2.92 -7.69
CA ARG A 50 0.76 -1.75 -6.86
C ARG A 50 1.03 -0.49 -7.67
N MET A 51 1.71 -0.61 -8.83
CA MET A 51 2.12 0.55 -9.62
C MET A 51 0.92 1.30 -10.23
N ASN A 52 -0.19 0.60 -10.46
CA ASN A 52 -1.38 1.17 -11.08
C ASN A 52 -2.39 1.65 -10.04
N CYS A 53 -2.50 0.96 -8.91
CA CYS A 53 -3.58 1.19 -7.95
C CYS A 53 -3.13 1.89 -6.65
N ILE A 54 -1.91 1.62 -6.17
CA ILE A 54 -1.47 1.99 -4.82
C ILE A 54 -0.40 3.09 -4.89
N TYR A 55 0.63 2.87 -5.71
CA TYR A 55 1.77 3.77 -5.88
C TYR A 55 1.38 5.20 -6.30
N PRO A 56 0.35 5.42 -7.15
CA PRO A 56 -0.10 6.78 -7.47
C PRO A 56 -0.65 7.54 -6.27
N LEU A 57 -1.19 6.83 -5.27
CA LEU A 57 -1.79 7.41 -4.07
C LEU A 57 -0.77 7.76 -2.98
N LEU A 58 0.43 7.19 -3.06
CA LEU A 58 1.52 7.49 -2.12
C LEU A 58 2.07 8.90 -2.36
N SER A 59 2.47 9.56 -1.28
CA SER A 59 3.27 10.78 -1.29
C SER A 59 4.76 10.44 -1.54
N PRO A 60 5.56 11.39 -2.06
CA PRO A 60 7.01 11.23 -2.12
C PRO A 60 7.61 10.82 -0.77
N GLY A 61 8.55 9.88 -0.80
CA GLY A 61 9.20 9.33 0.39
C GLY A 61 8.43 8.20 1.08
N GLU A 62 7.15 8.01 0.77
CA GLU A 62 6.36 6.91 1.34
C GLU A 62 6.75 5.56 0.73
N VAL A 63 6.64 4.52 1.55
CA VAL A 63 7.01 3.13 1.25
C VAL A 63 5.79 2.24 1.40
N LEU A 64 5.67 1.27 0.49
CA LEU A 64 4.68 0.20 0.56
C LEU A 64 5.34 -1.13 0.92
N GLU A 65 4.75 -1.83 1.88
CA GLU A 65 5.03 -3.23 2.19
C GLU A 65 3.79 -4.08 1.94
N VAL A 66 3.99 -5.29 1.39
CA VAL A 66 2.94 -6.29 1.22
C VAL A 66 3.43 -7.59 1.85
N VAL A 67 2.63 -8.14 2.77
CA VAL A 67 3.02 -9.25 3.64
C VAL A 67 1.93 -10.31 3.68
N ALA A 68 2.34 -11.58 3.63
CA ALA A 68 1.54 -12.76 4.00
C ALA A 68 2.41 -13.72 4.82
N SER A 69 1.87 -14.89 5.19
CA SER A 69 2.56 -15.90 6.03
C SER A 69 3.95 -16.28 5.54
N ASP A 70 4.14 -16.34 4.23
CA ASP A 70 5.32 -16.82 3.51
C ASP A 70 5.75 -15.84 2.41
N TYR A 71 5.23 -14.62 2.43
CA TYR A 71 5.51 -13.58 1.44
C TYR A 71 5.84 -12.26 2.09
N TYR A 72 6.88 -11.60 1.59
CA TYR A 72 7.22 -10.23 1.95
C TYR A 72 7.79 -9.50 0.74
N ALA A 73 7.19 -8.36 0.41
CA ALA A 73 7.69 -7.45 -0.59
C ALA A 73 7.64 -6.00 -0.09
N ARG A 74 8.66 -5.22 -0.45
CA ARG A 74 8.82 -3.83 -0.02
C ARG A 74 9.25 -2.96 -1.19
N SER A 75 8.59 -1.82 -1.37
CA SER A 75 8.98 -0.84 -2.40
C SER A 75 10.16 0.00 -1.93
N TYR A 76 10.86 0.60 -2.89
CA TYR A 76 11.65 1.78 -2.57
C TYR A 76 10.73 2.94 -2.19
N PRO A 77 11.23 3.93 -1.43
CA PRO A 77 10.51 5.18 -1.21
C PRO A 77 10.09 5.78 -2.54
N LYS A 78 8.86 6.29 -2.62
CA LYS A 78 8.39 6.95 -3.84
C LYS A 78 9.29 8.15 -4.16
N PRO A 79 9.82 8.26 -5.40
CA PRO A 79 10.63 9.40 -5.77
C PRO A 79 9.81 10.70 -5.73
N SER A 80 10.49 11.82 -5.53
CA SER A 80 9.96 13.19 -5.56
C SER A 80 9.46 13.62 -6.92
#